data_AF-A6NUD6-F1
#
_entry.id   AF-A6NUD6-F1
#
_cell.length_a   1.000
_cell.length_b   1.000
_cell.length_c   1.000
_cell.angle_alpha   90.00
_cell.angle_beta   90.00
_cell.angle_gamma   90.00
#
_symmetry.space_group_name_H-M   'P 1'
#
loop_
_entity.id
_entity.type
_entity.pdbx_description
1 polymer ?
#
loop_
_entity_poly.entity_id
_entity_poly.type
_entity_poly.pdbx_seq_one_letter_code
_entity_poly.pdbx_strand_id
1 'polypeptide(L)'
;MYQIAYIGRWETLPETAAAICDHDTPKLEALLQGGLDLDVPIQLSEYIKLMPLEIAVFRNDVPMIHFLLEHGADPSLAEEQPLLLTAARCCGPEVVSLFAGQAAKLSPKQKERAFQEVRWGKRPENIQVLEQAGITVDKFGSEAFRAAVSDGQAELAKLLLEKGADINYHKPDMVFPYASTPVTEAARSNNFSMVRWLVEQGADITLVDKYGDRPYSVAVQNKNQEMADYLKALEPEEWHNEQEKIRQLMPYKLPAKLVEYLKTGPLRLEFPDQEWVKWAELYSFMDVQEMTWKRKKLLSLMVQMDNYSDYLLLWSPRDKKLWYLDIEHEEFHPLAKWDDFIADPGRYLNGMIEGEFEE
;
A
#
# COMPACT_ATOMS: atom_id res chain seq x y z
N MET A 1 15.91 -20.11 23.89
CA MET A 1 15.67 -18.90 23.07
C MET A 1 14.18 -18.69 22.99
N TYR A 2 13.72 -17.53 23.45
CA TYR A 2 12.31 -17.14 23.49
C TYR A 2 11.98 -16.33 22.25
N GLN A 3 10.90 -16.68 21.54
CA GLN A 3 10.35 -15.87 20.46
C GLN A 3 8.96 -15.36 20.86
N ILE A 4 8.74 -14.05 20.75
CA ILE A 4 7.45 -13.40 21.00
C ILE A 4 7.01 -12.77 19.68
N ALA A 5 6.17 -13.50 18.95
CA ALA A 5 5.60 -13.12 17.65
C ALA A 5 6.62 -12.44 16.70
N TYR A 6 6.24 -11.28 16.17
CA TYR A 6 7.04 -10.37 15.37
C TYR A 6 7.78 -9.32 16.21
N ILE A 7 7.63 -9.35 17.54
CA ILE A 7 8.24 -8.37 18.45
C ILE A 7 9.74 -8.63 18.60
N GLY A 8 10.15 -9.90 18.69
CA GLY A 8 11.57 -10.22 18.74
C GLY A 8 11.92 -11.64 19.18
N ARG A 9 13.23 -11.84 19.35
CA ARG A 9 13.85 -13.06 19.88
C ARG A 9 14.84 -12.70 20.97
N TRP A 10 14.83 -13.47 22.04
CA TRP A 10 15.70 -13.26 23.20
C TRP A 10 16.36 -14.57 23.62
N GLU A 11 17.63 -14.51 24.01
CA GLU A 11 18.31 -15.66 24.60
C GLU A 11 17.76 -15.95 26.00
N THR A 12 17.59 -14.89 26.80
CA THR A 12 17.02 -14.90 28.15
C THR A 12 15.93 -13.83 28.27
N LEU A 13 14.99 -14.05 29.17
CA LEU A 13 13.94 -13.09 29.52
C LEU A 13 13.98 -12.81 31.02
N PRO A 14 13.46 -11.66 31.49
CA PRO A 14 13.17 -11.43 32.89
C PRO A 14 12.31 -12.57 33.47
N GLU A 15 12.46 -12.82 34.76
CA GLU A 15 11.89 -14.00 35.43
C GLU A 15 10.39 -14.20 35.16
N THR A 16 9.57 -13.16 35.32
CA THR A 16 8.12 -13.24 35.06
C THR A 16 7.83 -13.55 33.58
N ALA A 17 8.53 -12.89 32.64
CA ALA A 17 8.33 -13.11 31.21
C ALA A 17 8.77 -14.52 30.77
N ALA A 18 9.86 -15.05 31.35
CA ALA A 18 10.28 -16.42 31.13
C ALA A 18 9.23 -17.41 31.66
N ALA A 19 8.72 -17.21 32.88
CA ALA A 19 7.70 -18.08 33.47
C ALA A 19 6.40 -18.10 32.65
N ILE A 20 5.96 -16.95 32.12
CA ILE A 20 4.84 -16.87 31.15
C ILE A 20 5.15 -17.68 29.90
N CYS A 21 6.33 -17.50 29.30
CA CYS A 21 6.69 -18.20 28.06
C CYS A 21 6.83 -19.72 28.23
N ASP A 22 7.28 -20.16 29.40
CA ASP A 22 7.53 -21.56 29.76
C ASP A 22 6.29 -22.26 30.32
N HIS A 23 5.15 -21.56 30.45
CA HIS A 23 3.92 -22.05 31.07
C HIS A 23 4.11 -22.53 32.52
N ASP A 24 5.03 -21.91 33.26
CA ASP A 24 5.36 -22.26 34.65
C ASP A 24 4.36 -21.60 35.61
N THR A 25 3.13 -22.12 35.62
CA THR A 25 2.05 -21.63 36.48
C THR A 25 2.36 -21.74 37.97
N PRO A 26 3.00 -22.79 38.51
CA PRO A 26 3.39 -22.82 39.93
C PRO A 26 4.34 -21.69 40.30
N LYS A 27 5.28 -21.36 39.41
CA LYS A 27 6.19 -20.23 39.63
C LYS A 27 5.45 -18.90 39.57
N LEU A 28 4.54 -18.72 38.61
CA LEU A 28 3.72 -17.50 38.54
C LEU A 28 2.84 -17.34 39.78
N GLU A 29 2.23 -18.40 40.29
CA GLU A 29 1.47 -18.38 41.55
C GLU A 29 2.36 -17.94 42.73
N ALA A 30 3.58 -18.47 42.83
CA ALA A 30 4.52 -18.07 43.87
C ALA A 30 4.93 -16.59 43.75
N LEU A 31 5.15 -16.09 42.52
CA LEU A 31 5.45 -14.68 42.27
C LEU A 31 4.26 -13.77 42.62
N LEU A 32 3.03 -14.17 42.29
CA LEU A 32 1.79 -13.46 42.64
C LEU A 32 1.60 -13.40 44.16
N GLN A 33 1.81 -14.51 44.88
CA GLN A 33 1.81 -14.53 46.35
C GLN A 33 2.92 -13.64 46.94
N GLY A 34 4.03 -13.51 46.23
CA GLY A 34 5.14 -12.60 46.55
C GLY A 34 4.88 -11.12 46.22
N GLY A 35 3.71 -10.77 45.67
CA GLY A 35 3.33 -9.40 45.34
C GLY A 35 3.69 -8.95 43.92
N LEU A 36 3.86 -9.88 42.98
CA LEU A 36 3.94 -9.54 41.55
C LEU A 36 2.67 -8.80 41.12
N ASP A 37 2.85 -7.63 40.54
CA ASP A 37 1.78 -6.85 39.91
C ASP A 37 1.72 -7.20 38.41
N LEU A 38 0.58 -7.71 37.96
CA LEU A 38 0.37 -8.07 36.55
C LEU A 38 0.13 -6.85 35.65
N ASP A 39 -0.11 -5.68 36.25
CA ASP A 39 -0.41 -4.42 35.57
C ASP A 39 0.83 -3.50 35.48
N VAL A 40 2.02 -4.08 35.64
CA VAL A 40 3.31 -3.41 35.44
C VAL A 40 4.05 -4.02 34.25
N PRO A 41 4.51 -3.20 33.29
CA PRO A 41 5.14 -3.72 32.09
C PRO A 41 6.53 -4.27 32.39
N ILE A 42 6.85 -5.41 31.77
CA ILE A 42 8.13 -6.08 31.87
C ILE A 42 9.07 -5.54 30.79
N GLN A 43 10.22 -5.01 31.18
CA GLN A 43 11.27 -4.57 30.25
C GLN A 43 11.96 -5.78 29.59
N LEU A 44 11.78 -5.95 28.29
CA LEU A 44 12.38 -7.07 27.53
C LEU A 44 13.69 -6.68 26.83
N SER A 45 13.87 -5.41 26.48
CA SER A 45 15.10 -4.85 25.88
C SER A 45 15.19 -3.36 26.21
N GLU A 46 16.16 -2.60 25.68
CA GLU A 46 16.21 -1.14 25.84
C GLU A 46 14.93 -0.43 25.34
N TYR A 47 14.33 -0.94 24.26
CA TYR A 47 13.22 -0.29 23.56
C TYR A 47 11.87 -0.98 23.73
N ILE A 48 11.83 -2.20 24.28
CA ILE A 48 10.62 -3.02 24.35
C ILE A 48 10.21 -3.27 25.80
N LYS A 49 8.97 -2.94 26.10
CA LYS A 49 8.27 -3.24 27.34
C LYS A 49 6.90 -3.83 27.00
N LEU A 50 6.51 -4.90 27.68
CA LEU A 50 5.19 -5.52 27.47
C LEU A 50 4.55 -5.87 28.81
N MET A 51 3.24 -5.70 28.90
CA MET A 51 2.48 -6.27 29.99
C MET A 51 2.57 -7.81 29.97
N PRO A 52 2.53 -8.48 31.13
CA PRO A 52 2.40 -9.93 31.24
C PRO A 52 1.36 -10.53 30.27
N LEU A 53 0.17 -9.92 30.22
CA LEU A 53 -0.92 -10.35 29.36
C LEU A 53 -0.61 -10.17 27.86
N GLU A 54 0.08 -9.09 27.48
CA GLU A 54 0.51 -8.88 26.08
C GLU A 54 1.43 -10.01 25.62
N ILE A 55 2.37 -10.47 26.47
CA ILE A 55 3.28 -11.58 26.13
C ILE A 55 2.49 -12.84 25.78
N ALA A 56 1.48 -13.19 26.59
CA ALA A 56 0.64 -14.37 26.34
C ALA A 56 -0.20 -14.21 25.05
N VAL A 57 -0.76 -13.02 24.80
CA VAL A 57 -1.52 -12.71 23.57
C VAL A 57 -0.64 -12.78 22.32
N PHE A 58 0.55 -12.17 22.32
CA PHE A 58 1.48 -12.26 21.19
C PHE A 58 1.85 -13.71 20.86
N ARG A 59 1.95 -14.55 21.89
CA ARG A 59 2.29 -15.98 21.73
C ARG A 59 1.11 -16.86 21.37
N ASN A 60 -0.11 -16.32 21.33
CA ASN A 60 -1.34 -17.10 21.19
C ASN A 60 -1.45 -18.22 22.23
N ASP A 61 -1.01 -17.93 23.45
CA ASP A 61 -1.01 -18.87 24.58
C ASP A 61 -2.34 -18.76 25.32
N VAL A 62 -3.37 -19.42 24.78
CA VAL A 62 -4.75 -19.32 25.28
C VAL A 62 -4.86 -19.71 26.77
N PRO A 63 -4.24 -20.82 27.25
CA PRO A 63 -4.26 -21.15 28.67
C PRO A 63 -3.62 -20.05 29.54
N MET A 64 -2.48 -19.50 29.13
CA MET A 64 -1.82 -18.44 29.89
C MET A 64 -2.59 -17.11 29.86
N ILE A 65 -3.25 -16.79 28.74
CA ILE A 65 -4.16 -15.63 28.65
C ILE A 65 -5.27 -15.75 29.70
N HIS A 66 -5.95 -16.91 29.77
CA HIS A 66 -6.99 -17.14 30.77
C HIS A 66 -6.42 -17.11 32.19
N PHE A 67 -5.28 -17.76 32.43
CA PHE A 67 -4.60 -17.73 33.73
C PHE A 67 -4.33 -16.29 34.20
N LEU A 68 -3.74 -15.44 33.35
CA LEU A 68 -3.41 -14.06 33.71
C LEU A 68 -4.68 -13.21 33.95
N LEU A 69 -5.72 -13.40 33.14
CA LEU A 69 -7.02 -12.72 33.33
C LEU A 69 -7.72 -13.16 34.63
N GLU A 70 -7.71 -14.46 34.94
CA GLU A 70 -8.28 -15.02 36.18
C GLU A 70 -7.55 -14.50 37.43
N HIS A 71 -6.27 -14.14 37.28
CA HIS A 71 -5.45 -13.53 38.34
C HIS A 71 -5.46 -11.99 38.31
N GLY A 72 -6.35 -11.38 37.52
CA GLY A 72 -6.67 -9.96 37.60
C GLY A 72 -5.86 -9.03 36.69
N ALA A 73 -5.13 -9.54 35.71
CA ALA A 73 -4.47 -8.68 34.72
C ALA A 73 -5.49 -7.80 33.98
N ASP A 74 -5.29 -6.49 33.95
CA ASP A 74 -6.16 -5.54 33.27
C ASP A 74 -5.82 -5.44 31.77
N PRO A 75 -6.70 -5.92 30.86
CA PRO A 75 -6.45 -5.87 29.43
C PRO A 75 -6.42 -4.45 28.83
N SER A 76 -6.86 -3.44 29.59
CA SER A 76 -6.91 -2.05 29.13
C SER A 76 -5.57 -1.31 29.24
N LEU A 77 -4.58 -1.91 29.90
CA LEU A 77 -3.27 -1.29 30.16
C LEU A 77 -2.17 -1.70 29.16
N ALA A 78 -2.51 -2.45 28.11
CA ALA A 78 -1.53 -2.83 27.08
C ALA A 78 -0.83 -1.60 26.47
N GLU A 79 0.50 -1.65 26.40
CA GLU A 79 1.35 -0.52 26.05
C GLU A 79 1.44 -0.30 24.53
N GLU A 80 1.58 -1.38 23.75
CA GLU A 80 1.84 -1.28 22.32
C GLU A 80 0.60 -0.82 21.54
N GLN A 81 -0.51 -1.50 21.78
CA GLN A 81 -1.81 -1.20 21.18
C GLN A 81 -2.93 -1.94 21.95
N PRO A 82 -4.20 -1.55 21.77
CA PRO A 82 -5.31 -2.27 22.37
C PRO A 82 -5.25 -3.78 22.07
N LEU A 83 -5.38 -4.62 23.10
CA LEU A 83 -5.27 -6.08 22.99
C LEU A 83 -6.23 -6.67 21.96
N LEU A 84 -7.38 -6.03 21.70
CA LEU A 84 -8.27 -6.44 20.63
C LEU A 84 -7.57 -6.50 19.25
N LEU A 85 -6.72 -5.51 18.93
CA LEU A 85 -5.98 -5.45 17.67
C LEU A 85 -4.84 -6.48 17.64
N THR A 86 -4.12 -6.63 18.76
CA THR A 86 -3.05 -7.63 18.88
C THR A 86 -3.61 -9.05 18.76
N ALA A 87 -4.72 -9.34 19.44
CA ALA A 87 -5.42 -10.61 19.35
C ALA A 87 -5.94 -10.87 17.93
N ALA A 88 -6.45 -9.86 17.22
CA ALA A 88 -6.92 -10.01 15.85
C ALA A 88 -5.82 -10.51 14.88
N ARG A 89 -4.56 -10.15 15.13
CA ARG A 89 -3.39 -10.65 14.40
C ARG A 89 -2.86 -11.98 14.92
N CYS A 90 -2.72 -12.10 16.24
CA CYS A 90 -1.94 -13.17 16.84
C CYS A 90 -2.78 -14.38 17.24
N CYS A 91 -4.07 -14.22 17.50
CA CYS A 91 -4.92 -15.22 18.14
C CYS A 91 -6.19 -15.57 17.36
N GLY A 92 -6.87 -16.65 17.75
CA GLY A 92 -8.16 -17.04 17.16
C GLY A 92 -9.37 -16.30 17.75
N PRO A 93 -10.59 -16.56 17.23
CA PRO A 93 -11.80 -15.79 17.58
C PRO A 93 -12.18 -15.82 19.07
N GLU A 94 -11.85 -16.90 19.78
CA GLU A 94 -12.06 -17.01 21.23
C GLU A 94 -11.35 -15.88 21.99
N VAL A 95 -10.05 -15.71 21.75
CA VAL A 95 -9.24 -14.67 22.42
C VAL A 95 -9.65 -13.28 21.97
N VAL A 96 -9.96 -13.11 20.68
CA VAL A 96 -10.47 -11.82 20.17
C VAL A 96 -11.77 -11.42 20.89
N SER A 97 -12.64 -12.40 21.19
CA SER A 97 -13.89 -12.18 21.92
C SER A 97 -13.65 -11.69 23.35
N LEU A 98 -12.58 -12.13 24.02
CA LEU A 98 -12.22 -11.68 25.37
C LEU A 98 -12.00 -10.17 25.43
N PHE A 99 -11.52 -9.57 24.33
CA PHE A 99 -11.19 -8.14 24.27
C PHE A 99 -12.18 -7.32 23.43
N ALA A 100 -13.29 -7.91 22.97
CA ALA A 100 -14.28 -7.26 22.10
C ALA A 100 -14.83 -5.94 22.68
N GLY A 101 -14.94 -5.83 24.01
CA GLY A 101 -15.38 -4.61 24.70
C GLY A 101 -14.52 -3.38 24.42
N GLN A 102 -13.26 -3.55 24.00
CA GLN A 102 -12.38 -2.44 23.62
C GLN A 102 -12.81 -1.74 22.33
N ALA A 103 -13.60 -2.40 21.48
CA ALA A 103 -14.07 -1.86 20.19
C ALA A 103 -14.81 -0.52 20.32
N ALA A 104 -15.52 -0.29 21.44
CA ALA A 104 -16.24 0.95 21.71
C ALA A 104 -15.31 2.16 21.92
N LYS A 105 -14.06 1.91 22.35
CA LYS A 105 -13.06 2.95 22.63
C LYS A 105 -12.10 3.19 21.45
N LEU A 106 -12.10 2.32 20.43
CA LEU A 106 -11.22 2.46 19.28
C LEU A 106 -11.62 3.65 18.39
N SER A 107 -10.62 4.42 17.97
CA SER A 107 -10.78 5.44 16.92
C SER A 107 -11.11 4.79 15.55
N PRO A 108 -11.67 5.55 14.58
CA PRO A 108 -11.91 5.04 13.23
C PRO A 108 -10.67 4.42 12.58
N LYS A 109 -9.49 5.07 12.71
CA LYS A 109 -8.22 4.55 12.17
C LYS A 109 -7.79 3.23 12.81
N GLN A 110 -8.02 3.06 14.12
CA GLN A 110 -7.77 1.78 14.79
C GLN A 110 -8.74 0.68 14.34
N LYS A 111 -9.99 1.04 13.99
CA LYS A 111 -10.96 0.10 13.42
C LYS A 111 -10.59 -0.32 12.01
N GLU A 112 -10.08 0.59 11.17
CA GLU A 112 -9.49 0.27 9.85
C GLU A 112 -8.29 -0.68 10.02
N ARG A 113 -7.40 -0.35 10.97
CA ARG A 113 -6.22 -1.15 11.32
C ARG A 113 -6.57 -2.59 11.73
N ALA A 114 -7.73 -2.83 12.36
CA ALA A 114 -8.14 -4.17 12.79
C ALA A 114 -8.17 -5.18 11.62
N PHE A 115 -8.61 -4.75 10.42
CA PHE A 115 -8.63 -5.62 9.25
C PHE A 115 -7.24 -5.81 8.62
N GLN A 116 -6.32 -4.85 8.80
CA GLN A 116 -4.91 -5.06 8.47
C GLN A 116 -4.24 -6.05 9.42
N GLU A 117 -4.56 -6.01 10.72
CA GLU A 117 -4.07 -6.99 11.70
C GLU A 117 -4.53 -8.41 11.35
N VAL A 118 -5.80 -8.59 10.97
CA VAL A 118 -6.32 -9.84 10.41
C VAL A 118 -5.52 -10.29 9.19
N ARG A 119 -5.24 -9.37 8.26
CA ARG A 119 -4.51 -9.62 7.02
C ARG A 119 -3.07 -10.07 7.29
N TRP A 120 -2.31 -9.34 8.11
CA TRP A 120 -0.93 -9.72 8.46
C TRP A 120 -0.87 -11.00 9.31
N GLY A 121 -1.86 -11.22 10.16
CA GLY A 121 -2.00 -12.45 10.94
C GLY A 121 -2.42 -13.65 10.11
N LYS A 122 -2.97 -13.43 8.90
CA LYS A 122 -3.63 -14.44 8.06
C LYS A 122 -4.77 -15.14 8.81
N ARG A 123 -5.61 -14.35 9.49
CA ARG A 123 -6.69 -14.83 10.39
C ARG A 123 -8.09 -14.39 9.94
N PRO A 124 -8.55 -14.73 8.72
CA PRO A 124 -9.86 -14.32 8.22
C PRO A 124 -11.01 -14.74 9.15
N GLU A 125 -10.84 -15.81 9.94
CA GLU A 125 -11.80 -16.25 10.94
C GLU A 125 -12.14 -15.20 12.01
N ASN A 126 -11.25 -14.23 12.24
CA ASN A 126 -11.46 -13.15 13.22
C ASN A 126 -12.41 -12.04 12.71
N ILE A 127 -12.72 -12.00 11.42
CA ILE A 127 -13.63 -10.99 10.86
C ILE A 127 -15.00 -11.07 11.53
N GLN A 128 -15.54 -12.27 11.73
CA GLN A 128 -16.89 -12.44 12.29
C GLN A 128 -17.01 -11.86 13.72
N VAL A 129 -16.03 -12.10 14.58
CA VAL A 129 -16.04 -11.58 15.96
C VAL A 129 -15.80 -10.07 16.00
N LEU A 130 -14.99 -9.51 15.09
CA LEU A 130 -14.82 -8.06 14.96
C LEU A 130 -16.14 -7.38 14.54
N GLU A 131 -16.89 -7.97 13.60
CA GLU A 131 -18.20 -7.46 13.20
C GLU A 131 -19.21 -7.49 14.35
N GLN A 132 -19.22 -8.57 15.14
CA GLN A 132 -20.04 -8.68 16.35
C GLN A 132 -19.67 -7.62 17.40
N ALA A 133 -18.40 -7.20 17.46
CA ALA A 133 -17.93 -6.11 18.30
C ALA A 133 -18.21 -4.70 17.73
N GLY A 134 -18.85 -4.60 16.55
CA GLY A 134 -19.20 -3.33 15.91
C GLY A 134 -18.08 -2.72 15.06
N ILE A 135 -17.08 -3.52 14.68
CA ILE A 135 -16.04 -3.16 13.72
C ILE A 135 -16.36 -3.88 12.40
N THR A 136 -17.16 -3.24 11.55
CA THR A 136 -17.72 -3.86 10.34
C THR A 136 -16.87 -3.63 9.10
N VAL A 137 -16.84 -4.61 8.20
CA VAL A 137 -16.01 -4.56 6.97
C VAL A 137 -16.49 -3.46 6.02
N ASP A 138 -17.79 -3.27 5.88
CA ASP A 138 -18.40 -2.22 5.04
C ASP A 138 -17.92 -0.80 5.38
N LYS A 139 -17.55 -0.55 6.64
CA LYS A 139 -17.10 0.75 7.13
C LYS A 139 -15.59 0.89 7.19
N PHE A 140 -14.88 -0.19 7.52
CA PHE A 140 -13.47 -0.11 7.90
C PHE A 140 -12.57 -1.09 7.13
N GLY A 141 -13.12 -1.99 6.32
CA GLY A 141 -12.38 -3.07 5.65
C GLY A 141 -11.82 -2.72 4.27
N SER A 142 -12.22 -1.59 3.67
CA SER A 142 -11.87 -1.26 2.29
C SER A 142 -10.37 -1.08 2.03
N GLU A 143 -9.62 -0.53 3.00
CA GLU A 143 -8.16 -0.43 2.91
C GLU A 143 -7.49 -1.81 2.91
N ALA A 144 -7.97 -2.71 3.78
CA ALA A 144 -7.49 -4.08 3.87
C ALA A 144 -7.88 -4.89 2.61
N PHE A 145 -9.04 -4.61 1.99
CA PHE A 145 -9.44 -5.21 0.73
C PHE A 145 -8.46 -4.86 -0.39
N ARG A 146 -8.15 -3.56 -0.57
CA ARG A 146 -7.16 -3.13 -1.57
C ARG A 146 -5.79 -3.77 -1.33
N ALA A 147 -5.31 -3.79 -0.07
CA ALA A 147 -4.05 -4.41 0.28
C ALA A 147 -4.06 -5.93 0.02
N ALA A 148 -5.15 -6.63 0.31
CA ALA A 148 -5.30 -8.06 0.03
C ALA A 148 -5.25 -8.34 -1.49
N VAL A 149 -5.87 -7.49 -2.30
CA VAL A 149 -5.80 -7.58 -3.77
C VAL A 149 -4.37 -7.37 -4.29
N SER A 150 -3.70 -6.30 -3.84
CA SER A 150 -2.31 -5.99 -4.20
C SER A 150 -1.37 -7.15 -3.87
N ASP A 151 -1.52 -7.75 -2.68
CA ASP A 151 -0.69 -8.87 -2.20
C ASP A 151 -1.11 -10.24 -2.76
N GLY A 152 -2.11 -10.30 -3.64
CA GLY A 152 -2.61 -11.53 -4.25
C GLY A 152 -3.34 -12.48 -3.29
N GLN A 153 -3.84 -11.98 -2.16
CA GLN A 153 -4.56 -12.74 -1.12
C GLN A 153 -6.02 -12.96 -1.52
N ALA A 154 -6.25 -13.71 -2.60
CA ALA A 154 -7.56 -13.81 -3.26
C ALA A 154 -8.72 -14.25 -2.35
N GLU A 155 -8.49 -15.23 -1.47
CA GLU A 155 -9.55 -15.73 -0.57
C GLU A 155 -9.95 -14.68 0.48
N LEU A 156 -8.99 -13.89 0.98
CA LEU A 156 -9.30 -12.79 1.88
C LEU A 156 -9.97 -11.63 1.14
N ALA A 157 -9.53 -11.30 -0.07
CA ALA A 157 -10.17 -10.27 -0.89
C ALA A 157 -11.64 -10.61 -1.17
N LYS A 158 -11.94 -11.86 -1.57
CA LYS A 158 -13.32 -12.34 -1.75
C LYS A 158 -14.15 -12.18 -0.48
N LEU A 159 -13.63 -12.65 0.66
CA LEU A 159 -14.34 -12.55 1.94
C LEU A 159 -14.61 -11.10 2.34
N LEU A 160 -13.63 -10.20 2.19
CA LEU A 160 -13.82 -8.78 2.52
C LEU A 160 -14.86 -8.13 1.59
N LEU A 161 -14.86 -8.47 0.30
CA LEU A 161 -15.85 -7.97 -0.64
C LEU A 161 -17.26 -8.51 -0.34
N GLU A 162 -17.41 -9.80 -0.05
CA GLU A 162 -18.67 -10.42 0.39
C GLU A 162 -19.23 -9.76 1.66
N LYS A 163 -18.35 -9.25 2.52
CA LYS A 163 -18.67 -8.52 3.75
C LYS A 163 -18.90 -7.02 3.54
N GLY A 164 -18.84 -6.54 2.29
CA GLY A 164 -19.24 -5.19 1.92
C GLY A 164 -18.09 -4.18 1.80
N ALA A 165 -16.83 -4.62 1.75
CA ALA A 165 -15.72 -3.72 1.44
C ALA A 165 -15.97 -2.99 0.10
N ASP A 166 -15.59 -1.73 0.03
CA ASP A 166 -15.76 -0.93 -1.18
C ASP A 166 -14.81 -1.41 -2.29
N ILE A 167 -15.38 -1.99 -3.35
CA ILE A 167 -14.64 -2.51 -4.50
C ILE A 167 -13.84 -1.43 -5.23
N ASN A 168 -14.26 -0.16 -5.11
CA ASN A 168 -13.67 1.00 -5.77
C ASN A 168 -12.91 1.90 -4.78
N TYR A 169 -12.51 1.37 -3.62
CA TYR A 169 -11.77 2.14 -2.63
C TYR A 169 -10.48 2.74 -3.19
N HIS A 170 -10.37 4.06 -3.15
CA HIS A 170 -9.28 4.78 -3.82
C HIS A 170 -8.84 6.01 -3.00
N LYS A 171 -8.70 5.87 -1.68
CA LYS A 171 -8.14 6.92 -0.83
C LYS A 171 -6.62 6.74 -0.65
N PRO A 172 -5.86 7.82 -0.49
CA PRO A 172 -4.43 7.72 -0.21
C PRO A 172 -4.20 7.17 1.21
N ASP A 173 -3.20 6.29 1.35
CA ASP A 173 -2.68 5.82 2.64
C ASP A 173 -1.15 5.68 2.58
N MET A 174 -0.53 5.13 3.63
CA MET A 174 0.94 4.98 3.72
C MET A 174 1.52 3.99 2.70
N VAL A 175 0.72 3.03 2.22
CA VAL A 175 1.14 1.99 1.26
C VAL A 175 0.83 2.43 -0.17
N PHE A 176 -0.30 3.10 -0.37
CA PHE A 176 -0.79 3.54 -1.67
C PHE A 176 -1.07 5.05 -1.67
N PRO A 177 -0.02 5.89 -1.60
CA PRO A 177 -0.14 7.34 -1.45
C PRO A 177 -0.78 8.03 -2.67
N TYR A 178 -0.79 7.37 -3.82
CA TYR A 178 -1.38 7.84 -5.08
C TYR A 178 -2.86 7.47 -5.23
N ALA A 179 -3.48 6.82 -4.24
CA ALA A 179 -4.93 6.65 -4.18
C ALA A 179 -5.52 5.80 -5.34
N SER A 180 -4.79 4.76 -5.74
CA SER A 180 -5.20 3.73 -6.70
C SER A 180 -6.36 2.85 -6.21
N THR A 181 -7.16 2.32 -7.14
CA THR A 181 -8.21 1.33 -6.86
C THR A 181 -7.63 -0.08 -6.69
N PRO A 182 -8.39 -1.03 -6.09
CA PRO A 182 -8.00 -2.43 -6.04
C PRO A 182 -7.75 -3.04 -7.42
N VAL A 183 -8.57 -2.71 -8.43
CA VAL A 183 -8.38 -3.24 -9.79
C VAL A 183 -7.12 -2.68 -10.46
N THR A 184 -6.74 -1.43 -10.18
CA THR A 184 -5.46 -0.87 -10.62
C THR A 184 -4.29 -1.59 -9.93
N GLU A 185 -4.37 -1.90 -8.64
CA GLU A 185 -3.33 -2.70 -7.96
C GLU A 185 -3.23 -4.13 -8.48
N ALA A 186 -4.36 -4.78 -8.78
CA ALA A 186 -4.35 -6.10 -9.43
C ALA A 186 -3.63 -6.08 -10.79
N ALA A 187 -3.86 -5.03 -11.58
CA ALA A 187 -3.16 -4.82 -12.85
C ALA A 187 -1.67 -4.54 -12.64
N ARG A 188 -1.31 -3.75 -11.62
CA ARG A 188 0.08 -3.42 -11.26
C ARG A 188 0.88 -4.64 -10.84
N SER A 189 0.28 -5.53 -10.05
CA SER A 189 0.85 -6.85 -9.71
C SER A 189 0.78 -7.86 -10.87
N ASN A 190 0.38 -7.43 -12.08
CA ASN A 190 0.21 -8.24 -13.28
C ASN A 190 -0.69 -9.48 -13.08
N ASN A 191 -1.65 -9.40 -12.15
CA ASN A 191 -2.52 -10.51 -11.77
C ASN A 191 -3.83 -10.48 -12.57
N PHE A 192 -3.77 -10.95 -13.82
CA PHE A 192 -4.91 -10.89 -14.74
C PHE A 192 -6.14 -11.66 -14.26
N SER A 193 -5.96 -12.77 -13.54
CA SER A 193 -7.09 -13.49 -12.95
C SER A 193 -7.83 -12.68 -11.89
N MET A 194 -7.10 -11.91 -11.06
CA MET A 194 -7.69 -11.00 -10.09
C MET A 194 -8.39 -9.81 -10.77
N VAL A 195 -7.79 -9.25 -11.82
CA VAL A 195 -8.43 -8.19 -12.64
C VAL A 195 -9.78 -8.65 -13.18
N ARG A 196 -9.83 -9.84 -13.82
CA ARG A 196 -11.08 -10.40 -14.35
C ARG A 196 -12.12 -10.59 -13.25
N TRP A 197 -11.73 -11.17 -12.12
CA TRP A 197 -12.63 -11.37 -10.99
C TRP A 197 -13.19 -10.03 -10.48
N LEU A 198 -12.36 -9.01 -10.26
CA LEU A 198 -12.82 -7.68 -9.81
C LEU A 198 -13.80 -7.04 -10.79
N VAL A 199 -13.52 -7.13 -12.09
CA VAL A 199 -14.40 -6.64 -13.15
C VAL A 199 -15.74 -7.39 -13.14
N GLU A 200 -15.74 -8.72 -12.99
CA GLU A 200 -16.96 -9.52 -12.85
C GLU A 200 -17.77 -9.14 -11.59
N GLN A 201 -17.10 -8.65 -10.53
CA GLN A 201 -17.76 -8.14 -9.33
C GLN A 201 -18.20 -6.65 -9.45
N GLY A 202 -17.97 -6.01 -10.59
CA GLY A 202 -18.42 -4.63 -10.85
C GLY A 202 -17.42 -3.53 -10.46
N ALA A 203 -16.12 -3.84 -10.43
CA ALA A 203 -15.09 -2.82 -10.26
C ALA A 203 -15.13 -1.79 -11.41
N ASP A 204 -15.04 -0.51 -11.06
CA ASP A 204 -14.96 0.59 -12.01
C ASP A 204 -13.52 0.74 -12.51
N ILE A 205 -13.28 0.26 -13.73
CA ILE A 205 -11.97 0.34 -14.40
C ILE A 205 -11.65 1.73 -14.95
N THR A 206 -12.57 2.68 -14.85
CA THR A 206 -12.39 4.04 -15.38
C THR A 206 -11.76 5.01 -14.38
N LEU A 207 -11.72 4.62 -13.10
CA LEU A 207 -11.12 5.41 -12.04
C LEU A 207 -9.59 5.45 -12.18
N VAL A 208 -9.07 6.68 -12.21
CA VAL A 208 -7.64 6.95 -12.28
C VAL A 208 -7.08 7.29 -10.90
N ASP A 209 -5.83 6.91 -10.66
CA ASP A 209 -5.07 7.35 -9.49
C ASP A 209 -4.54 8.79 -9.67
N LYS A 210 -3.76 9.29 -8.69
CA LYS A 210 -3.21 10.66 -8.68
C LYS A 210 -2.34 10.98 -9.91
N TYR A 211 -1.76 9.97 -10.57
CA TYR A 211 -0.89 10.13 -11.73
C TYR A 211 -1.61 9.90 -13.06
N GLY A 212 -2.90 9.53 -13.01
CA GLY A 212 -3.69 9.26 -14.21
C GLY A 212 -3.70 7.78 -14.60
N ASP A 213 -3.12 6.90 -13.77
CA ASP A 213 -3.09 5.48 -14.04
C ASP A 213 -4.43 4.81 -13.74
N ARG A 214 -4.86 3.96 -14.66
CA ARG A 214 -6.02 3.07 -14.56
C ARG A 214 -5.62 1.67 -15.03
N PRO A 215 -6.43 0.62 -14.81
CA PRO A 215 -6.02 -0.76 -15.08
C PRO A 215 -5.41 -0.98 -16.48
N TYR A 216 -5.96 -0.37 -17.54
CA TYR A 216 -5.41 -0.60 -18.88
C TYR A 216 -4.08 0.10 -19.14
N SER A 217 -3.85 1.33 -18.62
CA SER A 217 -2.54 1.96 -18.77
C SER A 217 -1.46 1.12 -18.10
N VAL A 218 -1.76 0.61 -16.90
CA VAL A 218 -0.86 -0.28 -16.16
C VAL A 218 -0.63 -1.61 -16.90
N ALA A 219 -1.66 -2.19 -17.52
CA ALA A 219 -1.51 -3.41 -18.33
C ALA A 219 -0.56 -3.20 -19.54
N VAL A 220 -0.65 -2.05 -20.20
CA VAL A 220 0.26 -1.65 -21.30
C VAL A 220 1.69 -1.46 -20.79
N GLN A 221 1.88 -0.76 -19.66
CA GLN A 221 3.20 -0.58 -19.03
C GLN A 221 3.84 -1.93 -18.67
N ASN A 222 3.05 -2.85 -18.14
CA ASN A 222 3.47 -4.22 -17.81
C ASN A 222 3.69 -5.12 -19.05
N LYS A 223 3.44 -4.60 -20.26
CA LYS A 223 3.55 -5.35 -21.53
C LYS A 223 2.68 -6.60 -21.54
N ASN A 224 1.58 -6.58 -20.78
CA ASN A 224 0.58 -7.65 -20.75
C ASN A 224 -0.53 -7.35 -21.77
N GLN A 225 -0.28 -7.78 -23.02
CA GLN A 225 -1.21 -7.52 -24.12
C GLN A 225 -2.59 -8.14 -23.90
N GLU A 226 -2.65 -9.33 -23.31
CA GLU A 226 -3.92 -10.03 -23.06
C GLU A 226 -4.80 -9.23 -22.08
N MET A 227 -4.21 -8.75 -20.99
CA MET A 227 -4.91 -7.89 -20.01
C MET A 227 -5.30 -6.56 -20.62
N ALA A 228 -4.40 -5.94 -21.41
CA ALA A 228 -4.67 -4.67 -22.08
C ALA A 228 -5.83 -4.80 -23.07
N ASP A 229 -5.85 -5.83 -23.92
CA ASP A 229 -6.93 -6.06 -24.88
C ASP A 229 -8.27 -6.32 -24.19
N TYR A 230 -8.27 -7.08 -23.10
CA TYR A 230 -9.46 -7.32 -22.30
C TYR A 230 -10.02 -6.02 -21.71
N LEU A 231 -9.18 -5.20 -21.05
CA LEU A 231 -9.61 -3.96 -20.44
C LEU A 231 -10.05 -2.93 -21.49
N LYS A 232 -9.32 -2.82 -22.60
CA LYS A 232 -9.69 -1.98 -23.74
C LYS A 232 -11.07 -2.30 -24.30
N ALA A 233 -11.43 -3.58 -24.37
CA ALA A 233 -12.74 -4.00 -24.87
C ALA A 233 -13.90 -3.61 -23.93
N LEU A 234 -13.61 -3.27 -22.68
CA LEU A 234 -14.59 -2.87 -21.67
C LEU A 234 -14.67 -1.35 -21.49
N GLU A 235 -13.69 -0.61 -21.99
CA GLU A 235 -13.63 0.84 -21.92
C GLU A 235 -14.37 1.51 -23.09
N PRO A 236 -14.73 2.80 -22.95
CA PRO A 236 -15.30 3.56 -24.06
C PRO A 236 -14.36 3.55 -25.27
N GLU A 237 -14.90 3.23 -26.45
CA GLU A 237 -14.11 3.12 -27.69
C GLU A 237 -13.34 4.42 -28.01
N GLU A 238 -13.91 5.56 -27.64
CA GLU A 238 -13.31 6.89 -27.86
C GLU A 238 -11.95 7.05 -27.16
N TRP A 239 -11.72 6.35 -26.05
CA TRP A 239 -10.48 6.45 -25.28
C TRP A 239 -9.28 5.84 -26.01
N HIS A 240 -9.55 4.94 -26.96
CA HIS A 240 -8.53 4.28 -27.77
C HIS A 240 -8.53 4.80 -29.21
N ASN A 241 -9.18 5.94 -29.45
CA ASN A 241 -9.25 6.59 -30.76
C ASN A 241 -8.22 7.73 -30.86
N GLU A 242 -7.37 7.68 -31.90
CA GLU A 242 -6.32 8.67 -32.09
C GLU A 242 -6.86 10.09 -32.33
N GLN A 243 -8.00 10.25 -33.01
CA GLN A 243 -8.59 11.56 -33.26
C GLN A 243 -9.10 12.20 -31.96
N GLU A 244 -9.72 11.42 -31.09
CA GLU A 244 -10.14 11.89 -29.77
C GLU A 244 -8.94 12.15 -28.86
N LYS A 245 -7.87 11.34 -28.93
CA LYS A 245 -6.61 11.64 -28.24
C LYS A 245 -6.00 12.97 -28.71
N ILE A 246 -5.99 13.23 -30.02
CA ILE A 246 -5.55 14.51 -30.58
C ILE A 246 -6.41 15.66 -30.03
N ARG A 247 -7.74 15.48 -29.97
CA ARG A 247 -8.66 16.48 -29.42
C ARG A 247 -8.42 16.73 -27.93
N GLN A 248 -8.20 15.68 -27.15
CA GLN A 248 -7.87 15.74 -25.73
C GLN A 248 -6.55 16.49 -25.49
N LEU A 249 -5.52 16.21 -26.29
CA LEU A 249 -4.18 16.80 -26.14
C LEU A 249 -4.04 18.17 -26.81
N MET A 250 -5.02 18.63 -27.58
CA MET A 250 -4.99 19.93 -28.27
C MET A 250 -4.67 21.12 -27.34
N PRO A 251 -5.22 21.22 -26.11
CA PRO A 251 -4.88 22.30 -25.17
C PRO A 251 -3.41 22.29 -24.72
N TYR A 252 -2.72 21.14 -24.83
CA TYR A 252 -1.34 20.98 -24.39
C TYR A 252 -0.31 21.54 -25.39
N LYS A 253 -0.73 21.87 -26.62
CA LYS A 253 0.11 22.54 -27.63
C LYS A 253 1.45 21.82 -27.85
N LEU A 254 1.41 20.49 -27.92
CA LEU A 254 2.60 19.66 -28.16
C LEU A 254 3.24 20.02 -29.51
N PRO A 255 4.57 20.18 -29.59
CA PRO A 255 5.27 20.38 -30.85
C PRO A 255 5.04 19.21 -31.81
N ALA A 256 4.95 19.49 -33.11
CA ALA A 256 4.75 18.44 -34.12
C ALA A 256 5.80 17.33 -34.04
N LYS A 257 7.07 17.68 -33.82
CA LYS A 257 8.17 16.73 -33.64
C LYS A 257 7.99 15.83 -32.40
N LEU A 258 7.48 16.36 -31.29
CA LEU A 258 7.18 15.56 -30.10
C LEU A 258 6.03 14.59 -30.39
N VAL A 259 4.96 15.06 -31.02
CA VAL A 259 3.82 14.20 -31.39
C VAL A 259 4.26 13.09 -32.33
N GLU A 260 5.04 13.41 -33.37
CA GLU A 260 5.59 12.43 -34.30
C GLU A 260 6.47 11.40 -33.58
N TYR A 261 7.36 11.87 -32.70
CA TYR A 261 8.23 10.98 -31.92
C TYR A 261 7.45 10.02 -31.02
N LEU A 262 6.44 10.49 -30.30
CA LEU A 262 5.63 9.61 -29.43
C LEU A 262 4.80 8.58 -30.23
N LYS A 263 4.57 8.82 -31.54
CA LYS A 263 3.85 7.89 -32.41
C LYS A 263 4.75 6.85 -33.05
N THR A 264 5.96 7.22 -33.46
CA THR A 264 6.81 6.38 -34.32
C THR A 264 8.27 6.25 -33.87
N GLY A 265 8.69 7.04 -32.89
CA GLY A 265 10.05 7.04 -32.36
C GLY A 265 10.32 5.89 -31.38
N PRO A 266 11.60 5.64 -31.05
CA PRO A 266 11.95 4.66 -30.03
C PRO A 266 11.51 5.18 -28.65
N LEU A 267 10.58 4.46 -28.02
CA LEU A 267 10.08 4.81 -26.69
C LEU A 267 11.04 4.36 -25.58
N ARG A 268 11.88 3.36 -25.85
CA ARG A 268 12.99 2.96 -24.98
C ARG A 268 14.22 3.78 -25.34
N LEU A 269 14.64 4.64 -24.43
CA LEU A 269 15.87 5.42 -24.52
C LEU A 269 16.96 4.70 -23.73
N GLU A 270 18.12 4.50 -24.32
CA GLU A 270 19.25 3.80 -23.68
C GLU A 270 20.51 4.68 -23.70
N PHE A 271 21.18 4.74 -22.57
CA PHE A 271 22.37 5.53 -22.31
C PHE A 271 23.25 4.80 -21.28
N PRO A 272 23.78 3.62 -21.64
CA PRO A 272 24.43 2.69 -20.70
C PRO A 272 25.71 3.23 -20.06
N ASP A 273 26.32 4.25 -20.67
CA ASP A 273 27.55 4.89 -20.20
C ASP A 273 27.31 5.92 -19.08
N GLN A 274 26.05 6.24 -18.79
CA GLN A 274 25.68 7.15 -17.70
C GLN A 274 25.74 6.46 -16.33
N GLU A 275 25.95 7.26 -15.27
CA GLU A 275 26.18 6.75 -13.92
C GLU A 275 24.89 6.31 -13.22
N TRP A 276 23.86 7.15 -13.22
CA TRP A 276 22.69 6.98 -12.35
C TRP A 276 21.51 6.31 -13.06
N VAL A 277 21.09 6.91 -14.17
CA VAL A 277 20.01 6.41 -15.01
C VAL A 277 20.68 5.89 -16.26
N LYS A 278 20.41 4.64 -16.67
CA LYS A 278 20.98 4.04 -17.89
C LYS A 278 19.98 3.86 -19.00
N TRP A 279 18.69 3.97 -18.66
CA TRP A 279 17.60 3.88 -19.62
C TRP A 279 16.36 4.59 -19.07
N ALA A 280 15.50 5.00 -19.98
CA ALA A 280 14.15 5.49 -19.67
C ALA A 280 13.14 4.97 -20.69
N GLU A 281 11.89 4.83 -20.28
CA GLU A 281 10.79 4.40 -21.14
C GLU A 281 9.75 5.51 -21.20
N LEU A 282 9.50 6.02 -22.41
CA LEU A 282 8.49 7.02 -22.69
C LEU A 282 7.13 6.37 -22.98
N TYR A 283 6.05 7.10 -22.70
CA TYR A 283 4.72 6.71 -23.14
C TYR A 283 4.61 6.77 -24.67
N SER A 284 3.80 5.89 -25.24
CA SER A 284 3.31 6.11 -26.61
C SER A 284 2.38 7.32 -26.65
N PHE A 285 2.14 7.87 -27.84
CA PHE A 285 1.21 8.98 -28.01
C PHE A 285 -0.19 8.69 -27.44
N MET A 286 -0.65 7.44 -27.51
CA MET A 286 -1.97 7.06 -26.99
C MET A 286 -1.99 6.98 -25.47
N ASP A 287 -0.83 6.70 -24.85
CA ASP A 287 -0.74 6.36 -23.44
C ASP A 287 -0.30 7.53 -22.55
N VAL A 288 0.13 8.67 -23.12
CA VAL A 288 0.47 9.88 -22.33
C VAL A 288 -0.67 10.29 -21.40
N GLN A 289 -0.34 10.68 -20.17
CA GLN A 289 -1.30 10.87 -19.09
C GLN A 289 -1.40 12.34 -18.67
N GLU A 290 -2.63 12.85 -18.55
CA GLU A 290 -2.88 14.16 -17.93
C GLU A 290 -2.76 14.02 -16.41
N MET A 291 -2.01 14.92 -15.79
CA MET A 291 -1.96 15.04 -14.33
C MET A 291 -2.04 16.49 -13.88
N THR A 292 -2.37 16.71 -12.61
CA THR A 292 -2.42 18.04 -12.01
C THR A 292 -1.43 18.17 -10.86
N TRP A 293 -0.52 19.14 -10.94
CA TRP A 293 0.43 19.48 -9.87
C TRP A 293 0.30 20.93 -9.43
N LYS A 294 -0.01 21.21 -8.15
CA LYS A 294 -0.20 22.58 -7.60
C LYS A 294 -1.07 23.48 -8.52
N ARG A 295 -2.19 22.93 -9.01
CA ARG A 295 -3.15 23.55 -9.98
C ARG A 295 -2.65 23.74 -11.42
N LYS A 296 -1.47 23.21 -11.77
CA LYS A 296 -0.95 23.17 -13.14
C LYS A 296 -1.38 21.86 -13.79
N LYS A 297 -2.05 21.95 -14.94
CA LYS A 297 -2.30 20.79 -15.81
C LYS A 297 -1.06 20.51 -16.64
N LEU A 298 -0.54 19.30 -16.50
CA LEU A 298 0.69 18.82 -17.13
C LEU A 298 0.40 17.51 -17.87
N LEU A 299 1.33 17.10 -18.73
CA LEU A 299 1.25 15.83 -19.42
C LEU A 299 2.49 15.00 -19.07
N SER A 300 2.28 13.83 -18.47
CA SER A 300 3.36 12.88 -18.21
C SER A 300 3.77 12.17 -19.50
N LEU A 301 5.07 12.17 -19.77
CA LEU A 301 5.67 11.60 -20.97
C LEU A 301 6.52 10.36 -20.71
N MET A 302 6.85 10.08 -19.45
CA MET A 302 7.71 8.96 -19.06
C MET A 302 6.93 7.97 -18.22
N VAL A 303 7.07 6.69 -18.58
CA VAL A 303 6.52 5.54 -17.84
C VAL A 303 7.36 5.29 -16.60
N GLN A 304 8.66 5.11 -16.80
CA GLN A 304 9.63 4.70 -15.78
C GLN A 304 11.05 4.95 -16.28
N MET A 305 12.00 4.93 -15.37
CA MET A 305 13.42 4.97 -15.70
C MET A 305 14.23 4.06 -14.76
N ASP A 306 15.49 3.82 -15.13
CA ASP A 306 16.39 2.97 -14.36
C ASP A 306 16.60 3.52 -12.94
N ASN A 307 16.59 2.64 -11.92
CA ASN A 307 16.89 2.91 -10.50
C ASN A 307 16.01 3.92 -9.74
N TYR A 308 15.11 4.64 -10.39
CA TYR A 308 14.34 5.72 -9.78
C TYR A 308 12.86 5.67 -10.19
N SER A 309 11.97 5.52 -9.21
CA SER A 309 10.50 5.47 -9.40
C SER A 309 9.79 6.79 -9.14
N ASP A 310 10.42 7.70 -8.40
CA ASP A 310 9.76 8.88 -7.85
C ASP A 310 9.96 10.15 -8.70
N TYR A 311 10.44 10.00 -9.94
CA TYR A 311 10.61 11.10 -10.88
C TYR A 311 9.62 10.99 -12.04
N LEU A 312 8.95 12.11 -12.35
CA LEU A 312 8.11 12.23 -13.54
C LEU A 312 8.72 13.18 -14.56
N LEU A 313 8.63 12.84 -15.85
CA LEU A 313 8.95 13.73 -16.97
C LEU A 313 7.68 14.39 -17.51
N LEU A 314 7.57 15.70 -17.38
CA LEU A 314 6.32 16.44 -17.53
C LEU A 314 6.41 17.51 -18.61
N TRP A 315 5.47 17.53 -19.54
CA TRP A 315 5.32 18.64 -20.49
C TRP A 315 4.46 19.76 -19.88
N SER A 316 5.02 20.98 -19.84
CA SER A 316 4.29 22.20 -19.48
C SER A 316 3.79 22.90 -20.73
N PRO A 317 2.46 22.96 -20.98
CA PRO A 317 1.91 23.64 -22.15
C PRO A 317 2.03 25.17 -22.05
N ARG A 318 2.18 25.69 -20.83
CA ARG A 318 2.41 27.12 -20.56
C ARG A 318 3.81 27.53 -20.98
N ASP A 319 4.81 26.74 -20.60
CA ASP A 319 6.22 27.08 -20.80
C ASP A 319 6.77 26.50 -22.11
N LYS A 320 6.02 25.57 -22.74
CA LYS A 320 6.37 24.86 -23.97
C LYS A 320 7.73 24.15 -23.86
N LYS A 321 7.98 23.55 -22.70
CA LYS A 321 9.19 22.80 -22.38
C LYS A 321 8.88 21.70 -21.37
N LEU A 322 9.82 20.77 -21.24
CA LEU A 322 9.83 19.72 -20.23
C LEU A 322 10.19 20.31 -18.87
N TRP A 323 9.60 19.69 -17.86
CA TRP A 323 9.85 19.85 -16.44
C TRP A 323 10.00 18.45 -15.86
N TYR A 324 10.57 18.36 -14.67
CA TYR A 324 10.46 17.15 -13.87
C TYR A 324 9.83 17.44 -12.52
N LEU A 325 9.22 16.41 -11.95
CA LEU A 325 8.73 16.40 -10.59
C LEU A 325 9.46 15.29 -9.85
N ASP A 326 10.20 15.65 -8.82
CA ASP A 326 10.63 14.74 -7.77
C ASP A 326 9.47 14.62 -6.78
N ILE A 327 8.85 13.44 -6.75
CA ILE A 327 7.69 13.13 -5.91
C ILE A 327 8.13 13.00 -4.45
N GLU A 328 9.31 12.42 -4.19
CA GLU A 328 9.82 12.17 -2.84
C GLU A 328 10.05 13.50 -2.11
N HIS A 329 10.61 14.49 -2.80
CA HIS A 329 10.94 15.81 -2.25
C HIS A 329 9.88 16.90 -2.52
N GLU A 330 8.81 16.57 -3.27
CA GLU A 330 7.80 17.52 -3.77
C GLU A 330 8.37 18.72 -4.57
N GLU A 331 9.47 18.47 -5.28
CA GLU A 331 10.27 19.45 -5.99
C GLU A 331 9.95 19.46 -7.49
N PHE A 332 9.73 20.65 -8.06
CA PHE A 332 9.21 20.79 -9.41
C PHE A 332 10.02 21.81 -10.20
N HIS A 333 10.84 21.32 -11.12
CA HIS A 333 11.91 22.10 -11.77
C HIS A 333 11.80 22.08 -13.30
N PRO A 334 12.17 23.19 -13.96
CA PRO A 334 12.26 23.22 -15.41
C PRO A 334 13.42 22.36 -15.91
N LEU A 335 13.22 21.64 -17.02
CA LEU A 335 14.26 20.80 -17.60
C LEU A 335 14.79 21.39 -18.92
N ALA A 336 14.14 21.10 -20.04
CA ALA A 336 14.62 21.50 -21.36
C ALA A 336 13.50 21.59 -22.40
N LYS A 337 13.75 22.26 -23.52
CA LYS A 337 12.84 22.11 -24.68
C LYS A 337 12.95 20.69 -25.22
N TRP A 338 11.89 20.22 -25.88
CA TRP A 338 11.85 18.87 -26.45
C TRP A 338 13.04 18.57 -27.38
N ASP A 339 13.34 19.48 -28.31
CA ASP A 339 14.41 19.29 -29.29
C ASP A 339 15.80 19.18 -28.61
N ASP A 340 16.01 19.91 -27.50
CA ASP A 340 17.25 19.85 -26.73
C ASP A 340 17.32 18.56 -25.91
N PHE A 341 16.22 18.18 -25.25
CA PHE A 341 16.13 16.95 -24.46
C PHE A 341 16.37 15.70 -25.30
N ILE A 342 15.68 15.57 -26.43
CA ILE A 342 15.72 14.33 -27.21
C ILE A 342 17.04 14.15 -27.97
N ALA A 343 17.82 15.22 -28.13
CA ALA A 343 19.17 15.14 -28.69
C ALA A 343 20.18 14.48 -27.73
N ASP A 344 19.96 14.60 -26.42
CA ASP A 344 20.82 14.01 -25.38
C ASP A 344 20.02 13.69 -24.10
N PRO A 345 19.10 12.70 -24.14
CA PRO A 345 18.20 12.44 -23.02
C PRO A 345 18.94 11.94 -21.77
N GLY A 346 20.03 11.20 -21.96
CA GLY A 346 20.85 10.67 -20.86
C GLY A 346 21.43 11.77 -19.99
N ARG A 347 21.96 12.84 -20.60
CA ARG A 347 22.44 14.03 -19.88
C ARG A 347 21.36 14.63 -19.01
N TYR A 348 20.18 14.92 -19.57
CA TYR A 348 19.13 15.61 -18.81
C TYR A 348 18.56 14.73 -17.69
N LEU A 349 18.33 13.45 -17.95
CA LEU A 349 17.79 12.54 -16.93
C LEU A 349 18.79 12.29 -15.79
N ASN A 350 20.10 12.21 -16.07
CA ASN A 350 21.10 12.10 -15.01
C ASN A 350 21.31 13.43 -14.27
N GLY A 351 21.33 14.56 -14.98
CA GLY A 351 21.43 15.88 -14.36
C GLY A 351 20.25 16.20 -13.43
N MET A 352 19.06 15.63 -13.67
CA MET A 352 17.94 15.71 -12.72
C MET A 352 18.26 15.07 -11.37
N ILE A 353 18.95 13.92 -11.39
CA ILE A 353 19.33 13.18 -10.17
C ILE A 353 20.48 13.89 -9.45
N GLU A 354 21.36 14.54 -10.20
CA GLU A 354 22.50 15.30 -9.68
C GLU A 354 22.12 16.70 -9.16
N GLY A 355 20.85 17.10 -9.29
CA GLY A 355 20.35 18.40 -8.87
C GLY A 355 20.80 19.57 -9.76
N GLU A 356 21.25 19.32 -11.00
CA GLU A 356 21.75 20.35 -11.92
C GLU A 356 20.71 21.44 -12.27
N PHE A 357 19.42 21.14 -12.06
CA PHE A 357 18.29 21.94 -12.51
C PHE A 357 17.46 22.53 -11.37
N GLU A 358 17.94 22.45 -10.13
CA GLU A 358 17.21 22.84 -8.90
C GLU A 358 17.06 24.37 -8.67
N GLU A 359 17.36 25.21 -9.67
CA GLU A 359 17.35 26.69 -9.54
C GLU A 359 15.97 27.35 -9.38
#